data_AF-A0A4Y2IJJ1-F1
#
_entry.id   AF-A0A4Y2IJJ1-F1
#
_cell.length_a   1.000
_cell.length_b   1.000
_cell.length_c   1.000
_cell.angle_alpha   90.00
_cell.angle_beta   90.00
_cell.angle_gamma   90.00
#
_symmetry.space_group_name_H-M   'P 1'
#
loop_
_entity.id
_entity.type
_entity.pdbx_description
1 polymer ?
#
loop_
_entity_poly.entity_id
_entity_poly.type
_entity_poly.pdbx_seq_one_letter_code
_entity_poly.pdbx_strand_id
1 'polypeptide(L)'
;MAAEVQLRREGKRDLAAIVKELCKFSPRRGTTIKKSEEAFFKPKSKVVFLKTKRPLMAKVNLSTHHYEVIRQQTTKIHKNMYPGYKIKAANQLCYPSDVNVTETFAEINLRS
;
A
#
# COMPACT_ATOMS: atom_id res chain seq x y z
N MET A 1 14.21 25.58 -5.24
CA MET A 1 15.16 24.66 -5.93
C MET A 1 16.46 24.47 -5.15
N ALA A 2 17.09 25.51 -4.59
CA ALA A 2 18.33 25.37 -3.81
C ALA A 2 18.24 24.32 -2.68
N ALA A 3 17.15 24.33 -1.91
CA ALA A 3 16.94 23.39 -0.80
C ALA A 3 16.81 21.91 -1.25
N GLU A 4 16.15 21.64 -2.39
CA GLU A 4 16.07 20.27 -2.94
C GLU A 4 17.47 19.75 -3.32
N VAL A 5 18.26 20.57 -3.99
CA VAL A 5 19.60 20.20 -4.46
C VAL A 5 20.53 19.94 -3.28
N GLN A 6 20.43 20.73 -2.22
CA GLN A 6 21.21 20.54 -1.00
C GLN A 6 20.85 19.22 -0.29
N LEU A 7 19.55 18.91 -0.14
CA LEU A 7 19.10 17.65 0.45
C LEU A 7 19.50 16.42 -0.38
N ARG A 8 19.55 16.55 -1.72
CA ARG A 8 20.08 15.48 -2.59
C ARG A 8 21.57 15.26 -2.38
N ARG A 9 22.35 16.34 -2.21
CA ARG A 9 23.80 16.26 -1.93
C ARG A 9 24.09 15.64 -0.56
N GLU A 10 23.23 15.89 0.43
CA GLU A 10 23.27 15.26 1.75
C GLU A 10 22.77 13.80 1.76
N GLY A 11 22.33 13.25 0.62
CA GLY A 11 21.80 11.89 0.51
C GLY A 11 20.37 11.72 1.03
N LYS A 12 19.72 12.78 1.51
CA LYS A 12 18.35 12.80 2.05
C LYS A 12 17.31 12.86 0.92
N ARG A 13 17.27 11.80 0.11
CA ARG A 13 16.43 11.72 -1.10
C ARG A 13 14.93 11.85 -0.81
N ASP A 14 14.46 11.30 0.30
CA ASP A 14 13.04 11.35 0.68
C ASP A 14 12.59 12.78 1.01
N LEU A 15 13.42 13.53 1.76
CA LEU A 15 13.16 14.92 2.08
C LEU A 15 13.25 15.80 0.83
N ALA A 16 14.20 15.54 -0.07
CA ALA A 16 14.29 16.23 -1.35
C ALA A 16 13.03 16.01 -2.22
N ALA A 17 12.49 14.78 -2.23
CA ALA A 17 11.25 14.47 -2.95
C ALA A 17 10.05 15.23 -2.38
N ILE A 18 9.95 15.34 -1.05
CA ILE A 18 8.89 16.11 -0.38
C ILE A 18 9.00 17.60 -0.74
N VAL A 19 10.20 18.18 -0.66
CA VAL A 19 10.44 19.60 -1.03
C VAL A 19 10.10 19.86 -2.49
N LYS A 20 10.45 18.92 -3.38
CA LYS A 20 10.11 19.01 -4.81
C LYS A 20 8.60 19.03 -5.04
N GLU A 21 7.87 18.15 -4.36
CA GLU A 21 6.40 18.12 -4.44
C GLU A 21 5.80 19.41 -3.90
N LEU A 22 6.25 19.90 -2.75
CA LEU A 22 5.78 21.15 -2.15
C LEU A 22 6.04 22.37 -3.03
N CYS A 23 7.21 22.45 -3.68
CA CYS A 23 7.52 23.57 -4.59
C CYS A 23 6.61 23.61 -5.83
N LYS A 24 6.07 22.48 -6.31
CA LYS A 24 5.10 22.45 -7.42
C LYS A 24 3.76 23.11 -7.06
N PHE A 25 3.42 23.18 -5.77
CA PHE A 25 2.17 23.75 -5.25
C PHE A 25 2.30 25.20 -4.78
N SER A 26 3.41 25.88 -5.09
CA SER A 26 3.60 27.29 -4.69
C SER A 26 2.39 28.14 -5.12
N PRO A 27 1.66 28.76 -4.16
CA PRO A 27 0.44 29.48 -4.48
C PRO A 27 0.83 30.77 -5.21
N ARG A 28 0.52 30.86 -6.51
CA ARG A 28 0.82 32.07 -7.30
C ARG A 28 -0.08 33.27 -7.01
N ARG A 29 -1.05 33.17 -6.09
CA ARG A 29 -1.85 34.31 -5.57
C ARG A 29 -2.67 33.85 -4.36
N GLY A 30 -2.74 34.71 -3.34
CA GLY A 30 -3.19 34.41 -1.97
C GLY A 30 -4.70 34.18 -1.77
N THR A 31 -5.36 33.34 -2.58
CA THR A 31 -6.80 33.04 -2.39
C THR A 31 -7.13 31.55 -2.34
N THR A 32 -6.16 30.64 -2.53
CA THR A 32 -6.40 29.18 -2.57
C THR A 32 -5.75 28.39 -1.43
N ILE A 33 -5.21 29.04 -0.39
CA ILE A 33 -4.50 28.36 0.71
C ILE A 33 -5.45 27.46 1.52
N LYS A 34 -6.69 27.90 1.78
CA LYS A 34 -7.68 27.12 2.56
C LYS A 34 -8.12 25.81 1.89
N LYS A 35 -8.22 25.77 0.55
CA LYS A 35 -8.65 24.56 -0.19
C LYS A 35 -7.50 23.55 -0.36
N SER A 36 -6.25 24.02 -0.42
CA SER A 36 -5.10 23.14 -0.57
C SER A 36 -4.70 22.45 0.74
N GLU A 37 -4.90 23.07 1.91
CA GLU A 37 -4.66 22.42 3.20
C GLU A 37 -5.56 21.21 3.39
N GLU A 38 -6.87 21.32 3.10
CA GLU A 38 -7.77 20.15 3.14
C GLU A 38 -7.34 19.04 2.16
N ALA A 39 -6.75 19.39 1.02
CA ALA A 39 -6.26 18.42 0.05
C ALA A 39 -4.90 17.80 0.43
N PHE A 40 -4.05 18.53 1.17
CA PHE A 40 -2.76 18.08 1.68
C PHE A 40 -2.88 17.24 2.95
N PHE A 41 -3.77 17.62 3.87
CA PHE A 41 -4.07 16.90 5.10
C PHE A 41 -5.09 15.79 4.91
N LYS A 42 -5.80 15.73 3.78
CA LYS A 42 -6.43 14.49 3.35
C LYS A 42 -5.29 13.48 3.16
N PRO A 43 -5.18 12.44 4.00
CA PRO A 43 -4.27 11.36 3.68
C PRO A 43 -4.69 10.89 2.29
N LYS A 44 -3.79 11.02 1.30
CA LYS A 44 -3.85 10.18 0.10
C LYS A 44 -3.80 8.79 0.67
N SER A 45 -4.97 8.19 0.90
CA SER A 45 -5.09 6.88 1.48
C SER A 45 -4.22 6.00 0.59
N LYS A 46 -3.05 5.64 1.08
CA LYS A 46 -2.26 4.57 0.48
C LYS A 46 -3.07 3.33 0.82
N VAL A 47 -4.17 3.16 0.09
CA VAL A 47 -5.01 1.98 0.12
C VAL A 47 -4.05 0.88 -0.26
N VAL A 48 -3.64 0.08 0.73
CA VAL A 48 -2.89 -1.14 0.47
C VAL A 48 -3.84 -1.98 -0.36
N PHE A 49 -3.61 -1.96 -1.68
CA PHE A 49 -4.48 -2.60 -2.65
C PHE A 49 -4.60 -4.08 -2.26
N LEU A 50 -5.78 -4.67 -2.42
CA LEU A 50 -6.03 -6.09 -2.08
C LEU A 50 -4.97 -7.04 -2.69
N LYS A 51 -4.35 -6.65 -3.82
CA LYS A 51 -3.24 -7.37 -4.48
C LYS A 51 -1.95 -7.46 -3.65
N THR A 52 -1.66 -6.49 -2.77
CA THR A 52 -0.42 -6.44 -1.98
C THR A 52 -0.53 -7.09 -0.60
N LYS A 53 -1.74 -7.45 -0.14
CA LYS A 53 -1.96 -8.08 1.16
C LYS A 53 -1.26 -9.45 1.28
N ARG A 54 -1.50 -10.33 0.30
CA ARG A 54 -0.98 -11.72 0.33
C ARG A 54 0.55 -11.79 0.19
N PRO A 55 1.20 -11.02 -0.72
CA PRO A 55 2.65 -10.92 -0.76
C PRO A 55 3.25 -10.39 0.55
N LEU A 56 2.59 -9.44 1.23
CA LEU A 56 3.05 -8.91 2.51
C LEU A 56 2.99 -9.98 3.61
N MET A 57 1.88 -10.69 3.73
CA MET A 57 1.73 -11.77 4.72
C MET A 57 2.72 -12.90 4.48
N ALA A 58 2.95 -13.31 3.23
CA ALA A 58 3.93 -14.33 2.87
C ALA A 58 5.37 -13.87 3.16
N LYS A 59 5.72 -12.63 2.82
CA LYS A 59 7.07 -12.08 3.04
C LYS A 59 7.42 -11.96 4.52
N VAL A 60 6.43 -11.72 5.38
CA VAL A 60 6.62 -11.48 6.83
C VAL A 60 6.18 -12.70 7.66
N ASN A 61 5.82 -13.82 7.03
CA ASN A 61 5.30 -15.04 7.68
C ASN A 61 4.18 -14.74 8.69
N LEU A 62 3.28 -13.83 8.32
CA LEU A 62 2.26 -13.32 9.22
C LEU A 62 1.05 -14.25 9.26
N SER A 63 0.70 -14.74 10.44
CA SER A 63 -0.56 -15.47 10.65
C SER A 63 -1.78 -14.59 10.36
N THR A 64 -2.90 -15.22 9.98
CA THR A 64 -4.20 -14.55 9.81
C THR A 64 -4.61 -13.79 11.07
N HIS A 65 -4.44 -14.40 12.25
CA HIS A 65 -4.76 -13.75 13.52
C HIS A 65 -3.91 -12.49 13.74
N HIS A 66 -2.60 -12.57 13.48
CA HIS A 66 -1.71 -11.42 13.61
C HIS A 66 -2.11 -10.29 12.65
N TYR A 67 -2.49 -10.61 11.42
CA TYR A 67 -2.97 -9.61 10.46
C TYR A 67 -4.23 -8.89 10.95
N GLU A 68 -5.17 -9.64 11.52
CA GLU A 68 -6.42 -9.08 12.04
C GLU A 68 -6.18 -8.15 13.23
N VAL A 69 -5.29 -8.52 14.14
CA VAL A 69 -4.88 -7.67 15.27
C VAL A 69 -4.27 -6.36 14.76
N ILE A 70 -3.31 -6.42 13.83
CA ILE A 70 -2.70 -5.21 13.23
C ILE A 70 -3.76 -4.35 12.53
N ARG A 71 -4.68 -4.99 11.80
CA ARG A 71 -5.78 -4.28 11.12
C ARG A 71 -6.69 -3.58 12.12
N GLN A 72 -7.10 -4.23 13.19
CA GLN A 72 -7.96 -3.62 14.22
C GLN A 72 -7.28 -2.43 14.87
N GLN A 73 -6.00 -2.55 15.21
CA GLN A 73 -5.21 -1.44 15.78
C GLN A 73 -5.12 -0.26 14.81
N THR A 74 -4.78 -0.52 13.54
CA THR A 74 -4.60 0.52 12.52
C THR A 74 -5.92 1.15 12.05
N THR A 75 -7.05 0.43 12.10
CA THR A 75 -8.37 1.00 11.77
C THR A 75 -8.79 2.15 12.68
N LYS A 76 -8.26 2.20 13.90
CA LYS A 76 -8.48 3.32 14.84
C LYS A 76 -7.83 4.62 14.36
N ILE A 77 -6.72 4.52 13.62
CA ILE A 77 -5.92 5.66 13.15
C ILE A 77 -6.32 6.03 11.72
N HIS A 78 -6.42 5.03 10.84
CA HIS A 78 -6.81 5.21 9.46
C HIS A 78 -7.79 4.13 9.03
N LYS A 79 -9.03 4.55 8.76
CA LYS A 79 -10.08 3.67 8.27
C LYS A 79 -9.62 3.01 6.96
N ASN A 80 -9.70 1.68 6.87
CA ASN A 80 -9.38 0.89 5.67
C ASN A 80 -7.92 0.92 5.17
N MET A 81 -6.93 1.24 6.02
CA MET A 81 -5.51 1.11 5.64
C MET A 81 -5.16 -0.33 5.21
N TYR A 82 -5.69 -1.31 5.94
CA TYR A 82 -5.58 -2.73 5.61
C TYR A 82 -6.94 -3.30 5.18
N PRO A 83 -7.03 -3.92 3.98
CA PRO A 83 -8.27 -4.48 3.51
C PRO A 83 -8.73 -5.64 4.40
N GLY A 84 -10.06 -5.78 4.50
CA GLY A 84 -10.70 -6.90 5.17
C GLY A 84 -10.33 -8.25 4.55
N TYR A 85 -10.60 -9.32 5.29
CA TYR A 85 -10.27 -10.69 4.88
C TYR A 85 -11.23 -11.20 3.80
N LYS A 86 -11.10 -10.72 2.55
CA LYS A 86 -11.75 -11.31 1.36
C LYS A 86 -10.76 -12.20 0.59
N ILE A 87 -10.14 -13.14 1.29
CA ILE A 87 -9.04 -13.95 0.76
C ILE A 87 -9.49 -14.96 -0.29
N LYS A 88 -10.73 -15.48 -0.22
CA LYS A 88 -11.20 -16.53 -1.14
C LYS A 88 -11.14 -16.10 -2.61
N ALA A 89 -11.70 -14.94 -2.95
CA ALA A 89 -11.70 -14.42 -4.33
C ALA A 89 -10.30 -14.03 -4.82
N ALA A 90 -9.46 -13.44 -3.95
CA ALA A 90 -8.10 -13.07 -4.30
C ALA A 90 -7.18 -14.29 -4.46
N ASN A 91 -7.41 -15.35 -3.70
CA ASN A 91 -6.66 -16.59 -3.81
C ASN A 91 -7.01 -17.34 -5.09
N GLN A 92 -8.30 -17.40 -5.47
CA GLN A 92 -8.73 -18.02 -6.72
C GLN A 92 -8.06 -17.43 -7.96
N LEU A 93 -7.70 -16.13 -7.94
CA LEU A 93 -6.96 -15.49 -9.03
C LEU A 93 -5.49 -15.93 -9.14
N CYS A 94 -4.92 -16.53 -8.09
CA CYS A 94 -3.50 -16.88 -8.04
C CYS A 94 -3.26 -18.40 -8.09
N TYR A 95 -4.29 -19.21 -7.90
CA TYR A 95 -4.18 -20.66 -7.93
C TYR A 95 -4.79 -21.20 -9.23
N PRO A 96 -4.16 -22.20 -9.85
CA PRO A 96 -4.76 -22.88 -10.99
C PRO A 96 -6.09 -23.53 -10.58
N SER A 97 -7.05 -23.55 -11.49
CA SER A 97 -8.39 -24.10 -11.24
C SER A 97 -8.39 -25.64 -11.23
N ASP A 98 -7.52 -26.25 -12.03
CA ASP A 98 -7.45 -27.70 -12.22
C ASP A 98 -6.28 -28.29 -11.43
N VAL A 99 -6.52 -28.56 -10.15
CA VAL A 99 -5.58 -29.24 -9.26
C VAL A 99 -6.22 -30.54 -8.76
N ASN A 100 -5.58 -31.67 -9.04
CA ASN A 100 -5.97 -32.95 -8.47
C ASN A 100 -5.11 -33.22 -7.24
N VAL A 101 -5.75 -33.33 -6.08
CA VAL A 101 -5.08 -33.66 -4.81
C VAL A 101 -5.62 -34.99 -4.30
N THR A 102 -4.75 -35.97 -4.17
CA THR A 102 -5.00 -37.24 -3.47
C THR A 102 -4.18 -37.27 -2.18
N GLU A 103 -4.39 -38.29 -1.33
CA GLU A 103 -3.64 -38.43 -0.07
C GLU A 103 -2.13 -38.50 -0.27
N THR A 104 -1.69 -39.00 -1.43
CA THR A 104 -0.28 -39.25 -1.75
C THR A 104 0.29 -38.30 -2.80
N PHE A 105 -0.52 -37.68 -3.65
CA PHE A 105 -0.01 -36.86 -4.77
C PHE A 105 -0.84 -35.59 -5.00
N ALA A 106 -0.18 -34.56 -5.53
CA ALA A 106 -0.83 -33.34 -6.00
C ALA A 106 -0.34 -33.04 -7.43
N GLU A 107 -1.27 -33.01 -8.38
CA GLU A 107 -0.99 -32.85 -9.81
C GLU A 107 -1.69 -31.62 -10.38
N ILE A 108 -1.00 -30.93 -11.29
CA ILE A 108 -1.49 -29.74 -11.98
C ILE A 108 -1.19 -29.90 -13.47
N ASN A 109 -2.18 -29.67 -14.33
CA ASN A 109 -1.99 -29.71 -15.76
C ASN A 109 -1.20 -28.48 -16.24
N LEU A 110 -0.04 -28.71 -16.88
CA LEU A 110 0.84 -27.64 -17.37
C LEU A 110 0.32 -26.93 -18.63
N ARG A 111 -0.72 -27.49 -19.28
CA ARG A 111 -1.39 -26.88 -20.43
C ARG A 111 -2.77 -26.39 -19.98
N SER A 112 -2.96 -25.07 -20.08
CA SER A 112 -4.24 -24.36 -20.01
C SER A 112 -4.57 -23.81 -21.39
#